data_AF-J9BD84-F1
#
_entry.id   AF-J9BD84-F1
#
_cell.length_a   1.000
_cell.length_b   1.000
_cell.length_c   1.000
_cell.angle_alpha   90.00
_cell.angle_beta   90.00
_cell.angle_gamma   90.00
#
_symmetry.space_group_name_H-M   'P 1'
#
loop_
_entity.id
_entity.type
_entity.pdbx_description
1 polymer ?
#
loop_
_entity_poly.entity_id
_entity_poly.type
_entity_poly.pdbx_seq_one_letter_code
_entity_poly.pdbx_strand_id
1 'polypeptide(L)'
;MNKVEETKEGEPITNIVDIGLSAPSLSSDCVGGLLRELTHHCSAGRFPLLVTIDHANSLYGKTTMKDKNHKLVDPKYFTLIHHLRKLLRIDWTNGACLLVADKREVSDARDHLTVPLETPLELFGEDIEKVEPFIPIETPLYTFEEMDTLYDYYLEKNWIASESGRTERAKKELKFLSGRNPYYYERICAFV
;
A
#
# COMPACT_ATOMS: atom_id res chain seq x y z
N MET A 1 -24.46 22.34 21.52
CA MET A 1 -24.55 21.11 22.37
C MET A 1 -24.20 19.94 21.47
N ASN A 2 -22.97 19.43 21.54
CA ASN A 2 -22.62 18.21 20.82
C ASN A 2 -23.35 17.06 21.50
N LYS A 3 -24.25 16.40 20.75
CA LYS A 3 -24.84 15.14 21.17
C LYS A 3 -23.67 14.15 21.25
N VAL A 4 -23.41 13.61 22.44
CA VAL A 4 -22.37 12.59 22.62
C VAL A 4 -22.91 11.32 21.97
N GLU A 5 -22.36 10.95 20.82
CA GLU A 5 -22.61 9.66 20.22
C GLU A 5 -21.73 8.64 20.95
N GLU A 6 -22.38 7.72 21.66
CA GLU A 6 -21.73 6.72 22.51
C GLU A 6 -22.11 5.32 22.02
N THR A 7 -21.11 4.47 21.83
CA THR A 7 -21.30 3.03 21.61
C THR A 7 -21.07 2.31 22.93
N LYS A 8 -22.09 1.58 23.42
CA LYS A 8 -22.01 0.83 24.68
C LYS A 8 -21.30 -0.50 24.48
N GLU A 9 -20.78 -1.07 25.57
CA GLU A 9 -20.25 -2.44 25.56
C GLU A 9 -21.32 -3.45 25.13
N GLY A 10 -20.94 -4.42 24.29
CA GLY A 10 -21.82 -5.46 23.77
C GLY A 10 -22.62 -5.06 22.53
N GLU A 11 -22.54 -3.80 22.11
CA GLU A 11 -23.11 -3.36 20.83
C GLU A 11 -22.31 -3.88 19.63
N PRO A 12 -22.94 -4.01 18.45
CA PRO A 12 -22.25 -4.38 17.22
C PRO A 12 -21.13 -3.39 16.86
N ILE A 13 -19.98 -3.92 16.44
CA ILE A 13 -18.82 -3.11 15.98
C ILE A 13 -19.17 -2.21 14.79
N THR A 14 -20.21 -2.56 14.01
CA THR A 14 -20.74 -1.74 12.90
C THR A 14 -21.23 -0.38 13.37
N ASN A 15 -21.66 -0.24 14.62
CA ASN A 15 -22.09 1.05 15.16
C ASN A 15 -20.94 2.08 15.14
N ILE A 16 -19.68 1.65 15.34
CA ILE A 16 -18.51 2.53 15.24
C ILE A 16 -18.36 3.06 13.80
N VAL A 17 -18.65 2.21 12.82
CA VAL A 17 -18.61 2.57 11.38
C VAL A 17 -19.73 3.56 11.06
N ASP A 18 -20.94 3.30 11.51
CA ASP A 18 -22.10 4.15 11.26
C ASP A 18 -21.93 5.56 11.84
N ILE A 19 -21.35 5.67 13.04
CA ILE A 19 -20.97 6.96 13.65
C ILE A 19 -19.92 7.67 12.79
N GLY A 20 -18.86 6.96 12.37
CA GLY A 20 -17.79 7.54 11.55
C GLY A 20 -18.28 8.05 10.19
N LEU A 21 -19.26 7.38 9.60
CA LEU A 21 -19.93 7.79 8.35
C LEU A 21 -20.87 8.99 8.56
N SER A 22 -21.57 9.02 9.70
CA SER A 22 -22.57 10.07 10.00
C SER A 22 -21.95 11.36 10.51
N ALA A 23 -20.79 11.27 11.19
CA ALA A 23 -20.10 12.39 11.83
C ALA A 23 -18.63 12.49 11.35
N PRO A 24 -18.35 13.18 10.23
CA PRO A 24 -17.00 13.29 9.67
C PRO A 24 -15.94 13.83 10.65
N SER A 25 -16.32 14.66 11.61
CA SER A 25 -15.42 15.17 12.65
C SER A 25 -14.90 14.10 13.61
N LEU A 26 -15.61 12.98 13.76
CA LEU A 26 -15.24 11.86 14.63
C LEU A 26 -14.60 10.69 13.84
N SER A 27 -14.63 10.75 12.51
CA SER A 27 -14.21 9.65 11.62
C SER A 27 -12.82 9.09 11.94
N SER A 28 -11.84 9.95 12.21
CA SER A 28 -10.47 9.51 12.54
C SER A 28 -10.39 8.75 13.86
N ASP A 29 -11.19 9.15 14.85
CA ASP A 29 -11.26 8.47 16.15
C ASP A 29 -12.03 7.15 16.03
N CYS A 30 -13.09 7.12 15.21
CA CYS A 30 -13.83 5.90 14.89
C CYS A 30 -12.92 4.85 14.23
N VAL A 31 -12.03 5.26 13.31
CA VAL A 31 -11.01 4.36 12.73
C VAL A 31 -10.11 3.80 13.84
N GLY A 32 -9.64 4.63 14.76
CA GLY A 32 -8.84 4.19 15.90
C GLY A 32 -9.56 3.19 16.82
N GLY A 33 -10.84 3.45 17.11
CA GLY A 33 -11.70 2.54 17.89
C GLY A 33 -11.91 1.21 17.18
N LEU A 34 -12.25 1.25 15.89
CA LEU A 34 -12.46 0.06 15.07
C LEU A 34 -11.21 -0.82 15.02
N LEU A 35 -10.03 -0.25 14.77
CA LEU A 35 -8.78 -1.00 14.73
C LEU A 35 -8.46 -1.68 16.06
N ARG A 36 -8.76 -1.03 17.19
CA ARG A 36 -8.55 -1.60 18.53
C ARG A 36 -9.48 -2.77 18.81
N GLU A 37 -10.76 -2.66 18.46
CA GLU A 37 -11.71 -3.76 18.63
C GLU A 37 -11.37 -4.95 17.74
N LEU A 38 -10.93 -4.69 16.50
CA LEU A 38 -10.47 -5.73 15.58
C LEU A 38 -9.26 -6.48 16.12
N THR A 39 -8.22 -5.78 16.58
CA THR A 39 -7.02 -6.44 17.12
C THR A 39 -7.31 -7.15 18.45
N HIS A 40 -8.20 -6.59 19.28
CA HIS A 40 -8.65 -7.23 20.52
C HIS A 40 -9.36 -8.56 20.25
N HIS A 41 -10.38 -8.57 19.41
CA HIS A 41 -11.13 -9.80 19.09
C HIS A 41 -10.31 -10.81 18.28
N CYS A 42 -9.39 -10.33 17.43
CA CYS A 42 -8.41 -11.17 16.75
C CYS A 42 -7.55 -11.92 17.78
N SER A 43 -6.94 -11.20 18.72
CA SER A 43 -6.09 -11.77 19.79
C SER A 43 -6.88 -12.70 20.73
N ALA A 44 -8.17 -12.47 20.90
CA ALA A 44 -9.08 -13.35 21.63
C ALA A 44 -9.48 -14.62 20.85
N GLY A 45 -8.94 -14.84 19.65
CA GLY A 45 -9.18 -16.04 18.84
C GLY A 45 -10.55 -16.07 18.15
N ARG A 46 -11.25 -14.93 18.05
CA ARG A 46 -12.59 -14.88 17.44
C ARG A 46 -12.55 -15.01 15.93
N PHE A 47 -11.55 -14.41 15.30
CA PHE A 47 -11.30 -14.47 13.86
C PHE A 47 -9.84 -14.13 13.58
N PRO A 48 -9.25 -14.62 12.48
CA PRO A 48 -7.95 -14.15 12.02
C PRO A 48 -8.05 -12.78 11.36
N LEU A 49 -7.03 -11.94 11.55
CA LEU A 49 -6.96 -10.59 10.95
C LEU A 49 -5.77 -10.47 10.00
N LEU A 50 -6.03 -10.03 8.76
CA LEU A 50 -5.00 -9.64 7.81
C LEU A 50 -5.02 -8.13 7.64
N VAL A 51 -3.89 -7.48 7.96
CA VAL A 51 -3.69 -6.05 7.74
C VAL A 51 -2.82 -5.88 6.50
N THR A 52 -3.32 -5.22 5.48
CA THR A 52 -2.55 -4.89 4.28
C THR A 52 -2.36 -3.38 4.18
N ILE A 53 -1.12 -2.93 4.00
CA ILE A 53 -0.82 -1.50 3.81
C ILE A 53 0.06 -1.36 2.58
N ASP A 54 -0.50 -0.69 1.58
CA ASP A 54 0.25 -0.23 0.41
C ASP A 54 0.99 1.07 0.75
N HIS A 55 2.19 1.26 0.18
CA HIS A 55 3.09 2.40 0.45
C HIS A 55 3.35 2.61 1.97
N ALA A 56 3.60 1.54 2.71
CA ALA A 56 3.72 1.55 4.18
C ALA A 56 4.82 2.47 4.72
N ASN A 57 5.87 2.72 3.93
CA ASN A 57 6.93 3.67 4.28
C ASN A 57 6.45 5.14 4.31
N SER A 58 5.34 5.48 3.65
CA SER A 58 4.69 6.80 3.75
C SER A 58 4.23 7.13 5.17
N LEU A 59 3.97 6.10 6.00
CA LEU A 59 3.62 6.28 7.40
C LEU A 59 4.73 6.95 8.19
N TYR A 60 5.97 6.92 7.70
CA TYR A 60 7.15 7.47 8.36
C TYR A 60 7.83 8.60 7.56
N GLY A 61 7.51 8.73 6.26
CA GLY A 61 8.05 9.76 5.37
C GLY A 61 7.64 11.20 5.67
N LYS A 62 8.02 12.15 4.81
CA LYS A 62 7.71 13.58 4.98
C LYS A 62 6.29 13.89 4.51
N THR A 63 5.62 14.85 5.15
CA THR A 63 4.32 15.36 4.66
C THR A 63 4.47 16.66 3.88
N THR A 64 3.52 16.92 2.99
CA THR A 64 3.39 18.21 2.27
C THR A 64 2.48 19.21 2.99
N MET A 65 1.85 18.77 4.09
CA MET A 65 0.90 19.57 4.86
C MET A 65 1.61 20.64 5.66
N LYS A 66 1.03 21.85 5.67
CA LYS A 66 1.59 23.02 6.36
C LYS A 66 0.66 23.51 7.45
N ASP A 67 1.23 23.94 8.57
CA ASP A 67 0.50 24.61 9.64
C ASP A 67 0.14 26.07 9.25
N LYS A 68 -0.52 26.77 10.18
CA LYS A 68 -0.87 28.19 10.03
C LYS A 68 0.33 29.13 9.85
N ASN A 69 1.55 28.67 10.18
CA ASN A 69 2.80 29.41 10.04
C ASN A 69 3.58 28.98 8.77
N HIS A 70 2.94 28.23 7.86
CA HIS A 70 3.54 27.65 6.66
C HIS A 70 4.69 26.65 6.91
N LYS A 71 4.80 26.11 8.12
CA LYS A 71 5.78 25.08 8.46
C LYS A 71 5.22 23.69 8.16
N LEU A 72 6.05 22.81 7.59
CA LEU A 72 5.68 21.41 7.35
C LEU A 72 5.33 20.70 8.67
N VAL A 73 4.25 19.93 8.65
CA VAL A 73 3.76 19.18 9.81
C VAL A 73 4.36 17.79 9.83
N ASP A 74 4.87 17.38 10.99
CA ASP A 74 5.40 16.03 11.20
C ASP A 74 4.26 14.99 11.13
N PRO A 75 4.44 13.86 10.42
CA PRO A 75 3.45 12.79 10.29
C PRO A 75 2.86 12.31 11.63
N LYS A 76 3.63 12.36 12.73
CA LYS A 76 3.18 11.89 14.04
C LYS A 76 1.99 12.65 14.61
N TYR A 77 1.71 13.86 14.09
CA TYR A 77 0.58 14.68 14.54
C TYR A 77 -0.73 14.34 13.81
N PHE A 78 -0.71 13.48 12.80
CA PHE A 78 -1.92 13.04 12.11
C PHE A 78 -2.53 11.83 12.83
N THR A 79 -3.78 11.96 13.27
CA THR A 79 -4.51 10.94 14.03
C THR A 79 -4.56 9.59 13.29
N LEU A 80 -4.82 9.59 11.98
CA LEU A 80 -4.84 8.35 11.19
C LEU A 80 -3.46 7.67 11.14
N ILE A 81 -2.38 8.43 10.93
CA ILE A 81 -1.01 7.90 10.95
C ILE A 81 -0.69 7.31 12.32
N HIS A 82 -1.11 7.97 13.39
CA HIS A 82 -0.95 7.45 14.75
C HIS A 82 -1.64 6.09 14.93
N HIS A 83 -2.89 5.94 14.50
CA HIS A 83 -3.62 4.67 14.60
C HIS A 83 -3.00 3.56 13.73
N LEU A 84 -2.62 3.87 12.49
CA LEU A 84 -1.97 2.90 11.60
C LEU A 84 -0.61 2.43 12.13
N ARG A 85 0.23 3.34 12.65
CA ARG A 85 1.50 2.96 13.29
C ARG A 85 1.30 2.07 14.52
N LYS A 86 0.19 2.23 15.26
CA LYS A 86 -0.12 1.32 16.39
C LYS A 86 -0.52 -0.07 15.92
N LEU A 87 -1.21 -0.17 14.78
CA LEU A 87 -1.60 -1.46 14.19
C LEU A 87 -0.37 -2.31 13.78
N LEU A 88 0.73 -1.66 13.43
CA LEU A 88 1.99 -2.32 13.05
C LEU A 88 2.82 -2.80 14.25
N ARG A 89 2.40 -2.51 15.48
CA ARG A 89 3.08 -3.03 16.68
C ARG A 89 2.81 -4.52 16.83
N ILE A 90 3.80 -5.24 17.35
CA ILE A 90 3.70 -6.67 17.64
C ILE A 90 3.09 -6.86 19.04
N ASP A 91 1.91 -6.27 19.27
CA ASP A 91 1.16 -6.32 20.54
C ASP A 91 -0.20 -7.03 20.42
N TRP A 92 -0.46 -7.66 19.28
CA TRP A 92 -1.65 -8.47 19.00
C TRP A 92 -1.27 -9.77 18.28
N THR A 93 -2.13 -10.79 18.36
CA THR A 93 -1.86 -12.15 17.85
C THR A 93 -2.99 -12.65 16.94
N ASN A 94 -2.82 -13.85 16.37
CA ASN A 94 -3.81 -14.51 15.49
C ASN A 94 -4.03 -13.81 14.14
N GLY A 95 -3.03 -13.07 13.65
CA GLY A 95 -3.09 -12.47 12.33
C GLY A 95 -1.73 -12.06 11.78
N ALA A 96 -1.73 -11.30 10.69
CA ALA A 96 -0.52 -10.91 9.97
C ALA A 96 -0.64 -9.51 9.35
N CYS A 97 0.51 -8.85 9.20
CA CYS A 97 0.65 -7.60 8.46
C CYS A 97 1.41 -7.88 7.14
N LEU A 98 0.83 -7.48 6.01
CA LEU A 98 1.48 -7.44 4.70
C LEU A 98 1.72 -5.97 4.31
N LEU A 99 2.98 -5.58 4.24
CA LEU A 99 3.38 -4.21 3.95
C LEU A 99 4.07 -4.16 2.60
N VAL A 100 3.70 -3.18 1.78
CA VAL A 100 4.39 -2.86 0.53
C VAL A 100 5.13 -1.55 0.73
N ALA A 101 6.44 -1.54 0.46
CA ALA A 101 7.23 -0.32 0.43
C ALA A 101 7.22 0.25 -0.99
N ASP A 102 7.04 1.56 -1.14
CA ASP A 102 7.02 2.21 -2.46
C ASP A 102 8.12 3.26 -2.57
N LYS A 103 8.88 3.21 -3.68
CA LYS A 103 9.96 4.16 -3.99
C LYS A 103 9.48 5.58 -4.25
N ARG A 104 8.19 5.77 -4.56
CA ARG A 104 7.59 7.10 -4.77
C ARG A 104 7.75 8.02 -3.56
N GLU A 105 7.74 7.45 -2.35
CA GLU A 105 7.89 8.21 -1.11
C GLU A 105 9.28 8.83 -0.95
N VAL A 106 10.30 8.22 -1.56
CA VAL A 106 11.69 8.67 -1.48
C VAL A 106 12.19 9.31 -2.78
N SER A 107 11.50 9.09 -3.89
CA SER A 107 11.89 9.62 -5.20
C SER A 107 11.59 11.12 -5.34
N ASP A 108 12.56 11.91 -5.81
CA ASP A 108 12.31 13.26 -6.33
C ASP A 108 12.05 13.17 -7.83
N ALA A 109 10.91 13.66 -8.30
CA ALA A 109 10.55 13.67 -9.72
C ALA A 109 11.54 14.45 -10.61
N ARG A 110 12.37 15.31 -10.02
CA ARG A 110 13.41 16.09 -10.70
C ARG A 110 14.78 15.40 -10.70
N ASP A 111 14.91 14.30 -9.97
CA ASP A 111 16.12 13.51 -9.89
C ASP A 111 16.07 12.36 -10.89
N HIS A 112 16.80 12.53 -11.99
CA HIS A 112 16.92 11.54 -13.06
C HIS A 112 18.27 10.80 -13.04
N LEU A 113 19.14 11.10 -12.07
CA LEU A 113 20.53 10.64 -12.04
C LEU A 113 20.75 9.58 -10.98
N THR A 114 19.98 9.62 -9.90
CA THR A 114 20.15 8.69 -8.78
C THR A 114 19.51 7.34 -9.07
N VAL A 115 20.22 6.26 -8.74
CA VAL A 115 19.70 4.89 -8.81
C VAL A 115 18.51 4.79 -7.84
N PRO A 116 17.35 4.27 -8.28
CA PRO A 116 16.19 4.14 -7.41
C PRO A 116 16.49 3.16 -6.27
N LEU A 117 16.10 3.56 -5.07
CA LEU A 117 16.07 2.71 -3.89
C LEU A 117 14.89 1.74 -4.00
N GLU A 118 15.11 0.46 -3.73
CA GLU A 118 14.09 -0.58 -3.97
C GLU A 118 14.01 -1.62 -2.85
N THR A 119 14.99 -1.67 -1.95
CA THR A 119 14.94 -2.58 -0.81
C THR A 119 14.18 -1.99 0.37
N PRO A 120 13.57 -2.81 1.25
CA PRO A 120 12.91 -2.31 2.45
C PRO A 120 13.82 -1.41 3.32
N LEU A 121 15.10 -1.78 3.45
CA LEU A 121 16.09 -1.01 4.22
C LEU A 121 16.26 0.40 3.65
N GLU A 122 16.40 0.53 2.33
CA GLU A 122 16.57 1.82 1.69
C GLU A 122 15.28 2.67 1.72
N LEU A 123 14.12 2.02 1.56
CA LEU A 123 12.82 2.69 1.47
C LEU A 123 12.27 3.15 2.81
N PHE A 124 12.55 2.43 3.90
CA PHE A 124 12.21 2.85 5.27
C PHE A 124 13.32 3.66 5.94
N GLY A 125 14.58 3.50 5.52
CA GLY A 125 15.72 4.24 6.08
C GLY A 125 15.83 4.07 7.59
N GLU A 126 15.91 5.19 8.32
CA GLU A 126 16.03 5.21 9.80
C GLU A 126 14.80 4.63 10.51
N ASP A 127 13.65 4.53 9.83
CA ASP A 127 12.42 4.00 10.39
C ASP A 127 12.25 2.48 10.20
N ILE A 128 13.27 1.78 9.66
CA ILE A 128 13.22 0.32 9.49
C ILE A 128 12.99 -0.42 10.82
N GLU A 129 13.58 0.08 11.91
CA GLU A 129 13.40 -0.46 13.27
C GLU A 129 11.94 -0.43 13.74
N LYS A 130 11.07 0.39 13.11
CA LYS A 130 9.64 0.48 13.45
C LYS A 130 8.82 -0.67 12.90
N VAL A 131 9.36 -1.41 11.92
CA VAL A 131 8.70 -2.55 11.29
C VAL A 131 9.46 -3.86 11.52
N GLU A 132 10.59 -3.81 12.22
CA GLU A 132 11.34 -5.00 12.62
C GLU A 132 10.74 -5.72 13.83
N PRO A 133 10.83 -7.07 13.88
CA PRO A 133 11.27 -7.98 12.81
C PRO A 133 10.20 -8.18 11.71
N PHE A 134 10.65 -8.38 10.46
CA PHE A 134 9.77 -8.69 9.32
C PHE A 134 10.38 -9.77 8.39
N ILE A 135 9.54 -10.35 7.52
CA ILE A 135 9.96 -11.29 6.47
C ILE A 135 10.01 -10.52 5.14
N PRO A 136 11.20 -10.30 4.54
CA PRO A 136 11.31 -9.64 3.24
C PRO A 136 10.77 -10.56 2.13
N ILE A 137 9.94 -10.00 1.25
CA ILE A 137 9.45 -10.68 0.05
C ILE A 137 9.87 -9.85 -1.17
N GLU A 138 10.76 -10.41 -1.97
CA GLU A 138 11.16 -9.81 -3.24
C GLU A 138 10.12 -10.11 -4.31
N THR A 139 9.73 -9.08 -5.09
CA THR A 139 8.89 -9.24 -6.28
C THR A 139 9.74 -8.94 -7.52
N PRO A 140 10.34 -9.96 -8.16
CA PRO A 140 11.23 -9.75 -9.29
C PRO A 140 10.47 -9.32 -10.56
N LEU A 141 11.25 -8.92 -11.57
CA LEU A 141 10.75 -8.73 -12.94
C LEU A 141 10.25 -10.06 -13.51
N TYR A 142 9.44 -9.99 -14.57
CA TYR A 142 8.91 -11.20 -15.19
C TYR A 142 10.02 -12.15 -15.69
N THR A 143 9.73 -13.43 -15.58
CA THR A 143 10.41 -14.49 -16.34
C THR A 143 9.98 -14.46 -17.80
N PHE A 144 10.74 -15.09 -18.69
CA PHE A 144 10.38 -15.10 -20.11
C PHE A 144 9.10 -15.89 -20.37
N GLU A 145 8.85 -16.91 -19.56
CA GLU A 145 7.69 -17.80 -19.57
C GLU A 145 6.42 -17.06 -19.12
N GLU A 146 6.51 -16.24 -18.07
CA GLU A 146 5.42 -15.35 -17.65
C GLU A 146 5.07 -14.36 -18.75
N MET A 147 6.07 -13.77 -19.41
CA MET A 147 5.84 -12.86 -20.52
C MET A 147 5.23 -13.55 -21.74
N ASP A 148 5.64 -14.79 -22.04
CA ASP A 148 5.02 -15.59 -23.10
C ASP A 148 3.54 -15.84 -22.80
N THR A 149 3.24 -16.25 -21.57
CA THR A 149 1.87 -16.48 -21.10
C THR A 149 1.04 -15.20 -21.17
N LEU A 150 1.61 -14.07 -20.76
CA LEU A 150 0.93 -12.78 -20.76
C LEU A 150 0.70 -12.25 -22.19
N TYR A 151 1.65 -12.46 -23.11
CA TYR A 151 1.46 -12.16 -24.52
C TYR A 151 0.28 -12.94 -25.10
N ASP A 152 0.25 -14.26 -24.87
CA ASP A 152 -0.83 -15.12 -25.38
C ASP A 152 -2.19 -14.69 -24.79
N TYR A 153 -2.23 -14.34 -23.51
CA TYR A 153 -3.41 -13.75 -22.87
C TYR A 153 -3.83 -12.42 -23.51
N TYR A 154 -2.89 -11.52 -23.80
CA TYR A 154 -3.19 -10.25 -24.47
C TYR A 154 -3.68 -10.43 -25.91
N LEU A 155 -3.18 -11.43 -26.63
CA LEU A 155 -3.72 -11.80 -27.94
C LEU A 155 -5.16 -12.30 -27.84
N GLU A 156 -5.42 -13.22 -26.89
CA GLU A 156 -6.75 -13.78 -26.67
C GLU A 156 -7.78 -12.70 -26.32
N LYS A 157 -7.39 -11.71 -25.52
CA LYS A 157 -8.26 -10.58 -25.14
C LYS A 157 -8.32 -9.46 -26.18
N ASN A 158 -7.65 -9.62 -27.32
CA ASN A 158 -7.47 -8.54 -28.30
C ASN A 158 -6.93 -7.24 -27.68
N TRP A 159 -6.13 -7.35 -26.60
CA TRP A 159 -5.44 -6.22 -26.00
C TRP A 159 -4.35 -5.71 -26.95
N ILE A 160 -3.60 -6.64 -27.53
CA ILE A 160 -2.71 -6.35 -28.67
C ILE A 160 -3.53 -6.49 -29.96
N ALA A 161 -3.87 -5.37 -30.58
CA ALA A 161 -4.83 -5.34 -31.67
C ALA A 161 -4.18 -5.26 -33.05
N SER A 162 -3.04 -4.57 -33.20
CA SER A 162 -2.39 -4.42 -34.51
C SER A 162 -1.83 -5.74 -35.02
N GLU A 163 -1.92 -5.94 -36.33
CA GLU A 163 -1.30 -7.09 -36.99
C GLU A 163 0.21 -7.13 -36.78
N SER A 164 0.87 -5.96 -36.72
CA SER A 164 2.30 -5.84 -36.41
C SER A 164 2.66 -6.42 -35.05
N GLY A 165 1.78 -6.23 -34.05
CA GLY A 165 1.94 -6.73 -32.70
C GLY A 165 1.77 -8.23 -32.54
N ARG A 166 1.16 -8.89 -33.53
CA ARG A 166 0.79 -10.32 -33.50
C ARG A 166 1.80 -11.20 -34.23
N THR A 167 3.08 -10.87 -34.10
CA THR A 167 4.17 -11.59 -34.77
C THR A 167 5.21 -12.08 -33.77
N GLU A 168 5.89 -13.20 -34.08
CA GLU A 168 6.99 -13.71 -33.26
C GLU A 168 8.14 -12.70 -33.10
N ARG A 169 8.32 -11.83 -34.10
CA ARG A 169 9.27 -10.72 -34.02
C ARG A 169 8.81 -9.69 -32.98
N ALA A 170 7.56 -9.25 -33.04
CA ALA A 170 7.01 -8.29 -32.08
C ALA A 170 7.05 -8.83 -30.66
N LYS A 171 6.72 -10.12 -30.44
CA LYS A 171 6.86 -10.77 -29.13
C LYS A 171 8.26 -10.61 -28.53
N LYS A 172 9.30 -10.80 -29.35
CA LYS A 172 10.71 -10.60 -28.92
C LYS A 172 11.05 -9.13 -28.67
N GLU A 173 10.57 -8.22 -29.51
CA GLU A 173 10.78 -6.78 -29.35
C GLU A 173 10.09 -6.25 -28.08
N LEU A 174 8.84 -6.65 -27.81
CA LEU A 174 8.10 -6.30 -26.60
C LEU A 174 8.83 -6.77 -25.33
N LYS A 175 9.38 -8.00 -25.36
CA LYS A 175 10.20 -8.53 -24.26
C LYS A 175 11.47 -7.72 -24.02
N PHE A 176 12.14 -7.32 -25.09
CA PHE A 176 13.38 -6.54 -25.03
C PHE A 176 13.12 -5.11 -24.54
N LEU A 177 12.15 -4.42 -25.13
CA LEU A 177 11.85 -3.02 -24.85
C LEU A 177 11.32 -2.79 -23.44
N SER A 178 10.54 -3.72 -22.89
CA SER A 178 10.05 -3.60 -21.51
C SER A 178 11.11 -3.91 -20.46
N GLY A 179 12.24 -4.52 -20.84
CA GLY A 179 13.23 -5.01 -19.90
C GLY A 179 12.66 -6.02 -18.89
N ARG A 180 11.61 -6.76 -19.27
CA ARG A 180 10.82 -7.66 -18.40
C ARG A 180 10.07 -6.96 -17.26
N ASN A 181 10.02 -5.63 -17.27
CA ASN A 181 9.29 -4.87 -16.27
C ASN A 181 7.78 -4.95 -16.53
N PRO A 182 6.96 -5.39 -15.55
CA PRO A 182 5.52 -5.50 -15.70
C PRO A 182 4.82 -4.21 -16.15
N TYR A 183 5.18 -3.08 -15.53
CA TYR A 183 4.60 -1.78 -15.83
C TYR A 183 4.92 -1.36 -17.26
N TYR A 184 6.19 -1.44 -17.69
CA TYR A 184 6.55 -1.08 -19.06
C TYR A 184 5.96 -2.03 -20.09
N TYR A 185 5.86 -3.33 -19.78
CA TYR A 185 5.30 -4.31 -20.69
C TYR A 185 3.82 -4.05 -20.99
N GLU A 186 3.00 -3.82 -19.95
CA GLU A 186 1.59 -3.44 -20.12
C GLU A 186 1.46 -2.17 -20.96
N ARG A 187 2.25 -1.14 -20.63
CA ARG A 187 2.20 0.16 -21.30
C ARG A 187 2.56 0.09 -22.77
N ILE A 188 3.60 -0.68 -23.13
CA ILE A 188 3.99 -0.84 -24.54
C ILE A 188 2.91 -1.65 -25.28
N CYS A 189 2.42 -2.74 -24.69
CA CYS A 189 1.37 -3.56 -25.32
C CYS A 189 0.06 -2.79 -25.55
N ALA A 190 -0.29 -1.83 -24.69
CA ALA A 190 -1.53 -1.05 -24.81
C ALA A 190 -1.58 -0.13 -26.06
N PHE A 191 -0.43 0.16 -26.69
CA PHE A 191 -0.35 0.99 -27.90
C PHE A 191 -0.02 0.19 -29.17
N VAL A 192 -0.03 -1.14 -29.07
CA VAL A 192 0.30 -2.08 -30.15
C VAL A 192 -0.93 -2.93 -30.44
#